data_AF-A0A7Y0C6X3-F1
#
_entry.id   AF-A0A7Y0C6X3-F1
#
_cell.length_a   1.000
_cell.length_b   1.000
_cell.length_c   1.000
_cell.angle_alpha   90.00
_cell.angle_beta   90.00
_cell.angle_gamma   90.00
#
_symmetry.space_group_name_H-M   'P 1'
#
loop_
_entity.id
_entity.type
_entity.pdbx_description
1 polymer ?
#
loop_
_entity_poly.entity_id
_entity_poly.type
_entity_poly.pdbx_seq_one_letter_code
_entity_poly.pdbx_strand_id
1 'polypeptide(L)'
;MPKFNAISIQQHQAARLLTQDYRLTRKNILGDGLKLCRRTKAHNSSNPDIAYIAVKPHNGGYTAKMHDVAKCGNAHLCAYCSGTKAAHMRDWINVVFLPEVKCHGLVTGLLTLTAHHHRQSDWSAFVANFYRALEVFANTMRRNFKAVGSFGRIRAMESPIGSNGLHIHMHDLFTYMPGADIAALGVIALAKWKAALRKFGLHCSKRGVDIKKDGEFAPCYIAKELAAHDTKTDSKSDLVTLFKLLDKSARGDKQAGQDWIRTAKAIQGRDRWNVGQLAHKLGIPSPSDWKNPEAASMNDVTPVQLIEYPQSHHMIATSPNSERAGLAFILRAARNEAARPGSVKRMALRMCDETIKADIELIKKKNVCRLVEALKAAPEATEELTARHFVRYTFAVAEYRAKTYAYMFPAAMAMPVPMLMLTPVIAPITRDLELDFS
;
A
#
# COMPACT_ATOMS: atom_id res chain seq x y z
N MET A 1 -8.06 12.23 -19.27
CA MET A 1 -7.92 11.43 -18.02
C MET A 1 -7.59 9.98 -18.37
N PRO A 2 -6.72 9.28 -17.64
CA PRO A 2 -6.49 7.86 -17.88
C PRO A 2 -7.83 7.10 -17.78
N LYS A 3 -8.09 6.22 -18.76
CA LYS A 3 -9.36 5.48 -18.94
C LYS A 3 -9.73 4.62 -17.71
N PHE A 4 -8.75 4.34 -16.85
CA PHE A 4 -8.88 3.57 -15.60
C PHE A 4 -8.04 4.17 -14.47
N ASN A 5 -8.42 3.88 -13.22
CA ASN A 5 -7.68 4.31 -12.03
C ASN A 5 -6.37 3.52 -11.92
N ALA A 6 -5.25 4.09 -12.38
CA ALA A 6 -3.94 3.45 -12.41
C ALA A 6 -3.48 2.95 -11.03
N ILE A 7 -3.74 3.74 -9.97
CA ILE A 7 -3.42 3.37 -8.59
C ILE A 7 -4.12 2.08 -8.19
N SER A 8 -5.40 1.93 -8.52
CA SER A 8 -6.16 0.71 -8.22
C SER A 8 -5.66 -0.51 -9.02
N ILE A 9 -5.15 -0.31 -10.24
CA ILE A 9 -4.55 -1.38 -11.06
C ILE A 9 -3.22 -1.82 -10.44
N GLN A 10 -2.34 -0.88 -10.12
CA GLN A 10 -1.06 -1.15 -9.49
C GLN A 10 -1.26 -1.87 -8.16
N GLN A 11 -2.19 -1.40 -7.32
CA GLN A 11 -2.52 -2.04 -6.05
C GLN A 11 -3.02 -3.48 -6.23
N HIS A 12 -3.88 -3.73 -7.22
CA HIS A 12 -4.34 -5.07 -7.58
C HIS A 12 -3.17 -5.97 -8.00
N GLN A 13 -2.27 -5.47 -8.85
CA GLN A 13 -1.12 -6.22 -9.32
C GLN A 13 -0.15 -6.55 -8.18
N ALA A 14 0.09 -5.61 -7.26
CA ALA A 14 0.89 -5.87 -6.06
C ALA A 14 0.27 -6.98 -5.19
N ALA A 15 -1.04 -6.94 -4.96
CA ALA A 15 -1.75 -7.97 -4.21
C ALA A 15 -1.69 -9.34 -4.90
N ARG A 16 -1.79 -9.37 -6.24
CA ARG A 16 -1.59 -10.59 -7.06
C ARG A 16 -0.22 -11.20 -6.85
N LEU A 17 0.84 -10.40 -7.04
CA LEU A 17 2.22 -10.86 -6.91
C LEU A 17 2.52 -11.39 -5.51
N LEU A 18 2.07 -10.70 -4.46
CA LEU A 18 2.22 -11.16 -3.08
C LEU A 18 1.46 -12.46 -2.81
N THR A 19 0.25 -12.61 -3.35
CA THR A 19 -0.55 -13.83 -3.18
C THR A 19 0.11 -15.01 -3.89
N GLN A 20 0.68 -14.79 -5.07
CA GLN A 20 1.44 -15.80 -5.81
C GLN A 20 2.73 -16.19 -5.06
N ASP A 21 3.51 -15.21 -4.59
CA ASP A 21 4.73 -15.46 -3.82
C ASP A 21 4.44 -16.24 -2.54
N TYR A 22 3.38 -15.90 -1.80
CA TYR A 22 2.96 -16.67 -0.62
C TYR A 22 2.56 -18.11 -0.97
N ARG A 23 1.83 -18.33 -2.08
CA ARG A 23 1.46 -19.68 -2.51
C ARG A 23 2.68 -20.55 -2.82
N LEU A 24 3.71 -19.94 -3.41
CA LEU A 24 4.95 -20.62 -3.78
C LEU A 24 5.86 -20.87 -2.58
N THR A 25 6.03 -19.87 -1.71
CA THR A 25 7.05 -19.89 -0.66
C THR A 25 6.51 -20.21 0.74
N ARG A 26 5.20 -20.09 0.94
CA ARG A 26 4.52 -20.17 2.25
C ARG A 26 5.01 -19.15 3.28
N LYS A 27 5.68 -18.08 2.83
CA LYS A 27 6.21 -17.01 3.69
C LYS A 27 5.54 -15.69 3.34
N ASN A 28 5.12 -14.95 4.35
CA ASN A 28 4.63 -13.59 4.17
C ASN A 28 5.80 -12.61 4.08
N ILE A 29 5.62 -11.57 3.27
CA ILE A 29 6.51 -10.40 3.22
C ILE A 29 5.93 -9.35 4.17
N LEU A 30 6.75 -8.74 5.02
CA LEU A 30 6.28 -7.65 5.89
C LEU A 30 5.73 -6.51 5.03
N GLY A 31 4.48 -6.15 5.26
CA GLY A 31 3.72 -5.20 4.43
C GLY A 31 2.71 -5.85 3.49
N ASP A 32 2.52 -7.18 3.57
CA ASP A 32 1.48 -7.91 2.83
C ASP A 32 0.05 -7.47 3.16
N GLY A 33 -0.16 -6.73 4.25
CA GLY A 33 -1.42 -6.05 4.58
C GLY A 33 -1.94 -5.15 3.44
N LEU A 34 -1.10 -4.77 2.48
CA LEU A 34 -1.55 -4.10 1.25
C LEU A 34 -2.56 -4.93 0.44
N LYS A 35 -2.55 -6.27 0.58
CA LYS A 35 -3.57 -7.18 0.02
C LYS A 35 -4.98 -6.84 0.50
N LEU A 36 -5.13 -6.22 1.66
CA LEU A 36 -6.42 -5.87 2.27
C LEU A 36 -6.74 -4.38 2.20
N CYS A 37 -5.75 -3.55 1.85
CA CYS A 37 -5.91 -2.10 1.77
C CYS A 37 -7.01 -1.74 0.78
N ARG A 38 -7.95 -0.85 1.17
CA ARG A 38 -9.13 -0.45 0.38
C ARG A 38 -10.10 -1.59 0.01
N ARG A 39 -9.84 -2.81 0.43
CA ARG A 39 -10.69 -3.98 0.22
C ARG A 39 -11.49 -4.27 1.47
N THR A 40 -10.82 -4.34 2.61
CA THR A 40 -11.44 -4.55 3.91
C THR A 40 -11.87 -3.24 4.57
N LYS A 41 -12.80 -3.35 5.51
CA LYS A 41 -13.28 -2.25 6.36
C LYS A 41 -12.19 -1.77 7.30
N ALA A 42 -12.30 -0.52 7.74
CA ALA A 42 -11.47 -0.04 8.84
C ALA A 42 -11.77 -0.84 10.13
N HIS A 43 -10.78 -0.99 11.01
CA HIS A 43 -10.90 -1.81 12.22
C HIS A 43 -12.10 -1.42 13.10
N ASN A 44 -12.43 -0.12 13.16
CA ASN A 44 -13.52 0.42 13.98
C ASN A 44 -14.71 0.88 13.12
N SER A 45 -14.96 0.21 12.00
CA SER A 45 -16.12 0.51 11.16
C SER A 45 -17.40 0.15 11.89
N SER A 46 -18.33 1.10 11.98
CA SER A 46 -19.68 0.87 12.52
C SER A 46 -20.56 0.03 11.61
N ASN A 47 -20.18 -0.12 10.33
CA ASN A 47 -20.97 -0.81 9.30
C ASN A 47 -20.07 -1.82 8.56
N PRO A 48 -19.70 -2.95 9.21
CA PRO A 48 -18.76 -3.91 8.65
C PRO A 48 -19.26 -4.60 7.38
N ASP A 49 -20.59 -4.71 7.21
CA ASP A 49 -21.21 -5.44 6.11
C ASP A 49 -21.48 -4.59 4.86
N ILE A 50 -21.19 -3.27 4.92
CA ILE A 50 -21.46 -2.33 3.83
C ILE A 50 -20.16 -1.71 3.30
N ALA A 51 -19.95 -1.83 1.99
CA ALA A 51 -18.93 -1.12 1.26
C ALA A 51 -19.45 0.26 0.82
N TYR A 52 -18.64 1.29 1.05
CA TYR A 52 -18.98 2.67 0.72
C TYR A 52 -18.05 3.24 -0.35
N ILE A 53 -18.62 3.93 -1.33
CA ILE A 53 -17.88 4.77 -2.27
C ILE A 53 -18.37 6.20 -2.15
N ALA A 54 -17.45 7.08 -1.77
CA ALA A 54 -17.68 8.52 -1.78
C ALA A 54 -17.39 9.07 -3.17
N VAL A 55 -18.35 9.78 -3.74
CA VAL A 55 -18.22 10.49 -5.02
C VAL A 55 -18.22 12.00 -4.77
N LYS A 56 -17.23 12.69 -5.34
CA LYS A 56 -17.06 14.14 -5.20
C LYS A 56 -16.80 14.81 -6.55
N PRO A 57 -17.36 16.01 -6.81
CA PRO A 57 -16.99 16.82 -7.97
C PRO A 57 -15.49 17.13 -7.97
N HIS A 58 -14.87 17.12 -9.14
CA HIS A 58 -13.48 17.53 -9.31
C HIS A 58 -13.21 17.89 -10.78
N ASN A 59 -12.72 19.12 -11.02
CA ASN A 59 -12.31 19.63 -12.34
C ASN A 59 -13.31 19.33 -13.48
N GLY A 60 -14.58 19.70 -13.31
CA GLY A 60 -15.61 19.50 -14.33
C GLY A 60 -16.10 18.05 -14.50
N GLY A 61 -15.71 17.14 -13.61
CA GLY A 61 -16.21 15.76 -13.57
C GLY A 61 -16.35 15.25 -12.13
N TYR A 62 -16.32 13.92 -11.97
CA TYR A 62 -16.43 13.27 -10.68
C TYR A 62 -15.18 12.43 -10.36
N THR A 63 -14.80 12.43 -9.09
CA THR A 63 -13.85 11.49 -8.50
C THR A 63 -14.60 10.53 -7.58
N ALA A 64 -14.13 9.29 -7.53
CA ALA A 64 -14.69 8.26 -6.65
C ALA A 64 -13.58 7.63 -5.82
N LYS A 65 -13.81 7.52 -4.51
CA LYS A 65 -12.88 6.88 -3.57
C LYS A 65 -13.64 5.93 -2.65
N MET A 66 -12.97 4.85 -2.25
CA MET A 66 -13.50 4.00 -1.19
C MET A 66 -13.55 4.81 0.10
N HIS A 67 -14.62 4.65 0.86
CA HIS A 67 -14.83 5.24 2.16
C HIS A 67 -14.87 4.16 3.23
N ASP A 68 -14.45 4.49 4.46
CA ASP A 68 -14.47 3.56 5.60
C ASP A 68 -13.79 2.20 5.30
N VAL A 69 -12.52 2.28 4.91
CA VAL A 69 -11.69 1.12 4.52
C VAL A 69 -10.35 1.11 5.23
N ALA A 70 -9.80 -0.09 5.41
CA ALA A 70 -8.46 -0.28 5.93
C ALA A 70 -7.39 0.35 5.02
N LYS A 71 -6.40 0.99 5.64
CA LYS A 71 -5.21 1.54 4.98
C LYS A 71 -3.99 0.81 5.52
N CYS A 72 -3.22 0.16 4.66
CA CYS A 72 -2.06 -0.63 5.11
C CYS A 72 -0.88 0.23 5.61
N GLY A 73 -0.87 1.53 5.28
CA GLY A 73 0.21 2.44 5.67
C GLY A 73 1.57 2.17 5.00
N ASN A 74 1.70 1.14 4.15
CA ASN A 74 2.95 0.84 3.47
C ASN A 74 3.24 1.90 2.40
N ALA A 75 4.23 2.75 2.65
CA ALA A 75 4.59 3.86 1.79
C ALA A 75 5.51 3.47 0.62
N HIS A 76 6.04 2.24 0.61
CA HIS A 76 6.92 1.72 -0.45
C HIS A 76 6.14 0.90 -1.47
N LEU A 77 5.38 -0.08 -0.99
CA LEU A 77 4.82 -1.13 -1.84
C LEU A 77 3.38 -0.86 -2.28
N CYS A 78 2.65 0.00 -1.56
CA CYS A 78 1.26 0.29 -1.87
C CYS A 78 1.14 1.63 -2.62
N ALA A 79 0.76 1.57 -3.90
CA ALA A 79 0.56 2.77 -4.74
C ALA A 79 -0.42 3.78 -4.11
N TYR A 80 -1.47 3.30 -3.43
CA TYR A 80 -2.42 4.17 -2.75
C TYR A 80 -1.83 4.83 -1.51
N CYS A 81 -1.34 4.05 -0.54
CA CYS A 81 -0.82 4.60 0.70
C CYS A 81 0.46 5.42 0.49
N SER A 82 1.29 5.07 -0.49
CA SER A 82 2.44 5.87 -0.89
C SER A 82 2.00 7.27 -1.31
N GLY A 83 1.04 7.40 -2.24
CA GLY A 83 0.55 8.71 -2.69
C GLY A 83 -0.08 9.54 -1.57
N THR A 84 -0.89 8.92 -0.71
CA THR A 84 -1.51 9.61 0.44
C THR A 84 -0.47 10.08 1.46
N LYS A 85 0.46 9.22 1.87
CA LYS A 85 1.50 9.59 2.83
C LYS A 85 2.50 10.59 2.24
N ALA A 86 2.76 10.50 0.94
CA ALA A 86 3.62 11.44 0.23
C ALA A 86 3.03 12.86 0.24
N ALA A 87 1.72 12.99 -0.05
CA ALA A 87 1.02 14.26 0.04
C ALA A 87 1.09 14.82 1.48
N HIS A 88 0.74 14.00 2.47
CA HIS A 88 0.81 14.40 3.89
C HIS A 88 2.20 14.87 4.32
N MET A 89 3.24 14.12 3.96
CA MET A 89 4.63 14.49 4.27
C MET A 89 5.04 15.78 3.56
N ARG A 90 4.63 15.98 2.31
CA ARG A 90 4.92 17.21 1.56
C ARG A 90 4.29 18.41 2.23
N ASP A 91 3.02 18.31 2.61
CA ASP A 91 2.30 19.41 3.24
C ASP A 91 2.91 19.72 4.62
N TRP A 92 3.27 18.69 5.40
CA TRP A 92 3.96 18.88 6.69
C TRP A 92 5.31 19.58 6.51
N ILE A 93 6.09 19.17 5.51
CA ILE A 93 7.38 19.80 5.20
C ILE A 93 7.19 21.29 4.89
N ASN A 94 6.21 21.62 4.05
CA ASN A 94 6.00 22.98 3.58
C ASN A 94 5.36 23.91 4.62
N VAL A 95 4.38 23.41 5.37
CA VAL A 95 3.55 24.23 6.26
C VAL A 95 4.13 24.30 7.68
N VAL A 96 4.86 23.28 8.12
CA VAL A 96 5.35 23.18 9.50
C VAL A 96 6.87 23.24 9.55
N PHE A 97 7.55 22.32 8.86
CA PHE A 97 8.99 22.14 9.02
C PHE A 97 9.82 23.32 8.46
N LEU A 98 9.62 23.70 7.20
CA LEU A 98 10.42 24.75 6.57
C LEU A 98 10.24 26.13 7.23
N PRO A 99 9.02 26.57 7.60
CA PRO A 99 8.85 27.80 8.36
C PRO A 99 9.60 27.78 9.70
N GLU A 100 9.52 26.66 10.44
CA GLU A 100 10.18 26.56 11.74
C GLU A 100 11.70 26.59 11.61
N VAL A 101 12.27 25.88 10.62
CA VAL A 101 13.71 25.95 10.33
C VAL A 101 14.17 27.40 10.15
N LYS A 102 13.38 28.21 9.43
CA LYS A 102 13.68 29.63 9.23
C LYS A 102 13.55 30.44 10.53
N CYS A 103 12.54 30.17 11.36
CA CYS A 103 12.37 30.83 12.66
C CYS A 103 13.56 30.58 13.60
N HIS A 104 14.18 29.40 13.54
CA HIS A 104 15.41 29.08 14.29
C HIS A 104 16.69 29.62 13.64
N GLY A 105 16.59 30.41 12.56
CA GLY A 105 17.75 30.95 11.86
C GLY A 105 18.60 29.90 11.14
N LEU A 106 18.02 28.72 10.86
CA LEU A 106 18.67 27.61 10.18
C LEU A 106 18.33 27.61 8.68
N VAL A 107 19.13 26.88 7.91
CA VAL A 107 18.87 26.55 6.50
C VAL A 107 18.90 25.04 6.29
N THR A 108 18.51 24.57 5.11
CA THR A 108 18.45 23.13 4.80
C THR A 108 19.48 22.71 3.77
N GLY A 109 20.00 21.49 3.89
CA GLY A 109 20.86 20.85 2.91
C GLY A 109 20.35 19.45 2.59
N LEU A 110 20.66 18.95 1.39
CA LEU A 110 20.28 17.62 0.95
C LEU A 110 21.52 16.75 0.80
N LEU A 111 21.64 15.73 1.64
CA LEU A 111 22.68 14.71 1.57
C LEU A 111 22.10 13.44 0.94
N THR A 112 22.66 13.01 -0.18
CA THR A 112 22.34 11.73 -0.83
C THR A 112 23.44 10.71 -0.55
N LEU A 113 23.06 9.51 -0.12
CA LEU A 113 23.96 8.38 0.10
C LEU A 113 23.60 7.22 -0.84
N THR A 114 24.59 6.66 -1.52
CA THR A 114 24.44 5.49 -2.39
C THR A 114 25.62 4.53 -2.26
N ALA A 115 25.41 3.29 -2.67
CA ALA A 115 26.43 2.24 -2.71
C ALA A 115 26.40 1.51 -4.06
N HIS A 116 27.54 0.95 -4.44
CA HIS A 116 27.63 0.08 -5.60
C HIS A 116 26.73 -1.15 -5.38
N HIS A 117 25.98 -1.52 -6.40
CA HIS A 117 25.02 -2.61 -6.38
C HIS A 117 25.06 -3.31 -7.75
N HIS A 118 24.56 -4.54 -7.79
CA HIS A 118 24.61 -5.36 -8.98
C HIS A 118 23.31 -6.14 -9.16
N ARG A 119 22.95 -6.44 -10.41
CA ARG A 119 21.63 -6.97 -10.73
C ARG A 119 21.44 -8.39 -10.19
N GLN A 120 22.50 -9.17 -10.26
CA GLN A 120 22.58 -10.57 -9.86
C GLN A 120 22.89 -10.73 -8.37
N SER A 121 23.13 -9.65 -7.61
CA SER A 121 23.37 -9.78 -6.17
C SER A 121 22.09 -10.17 -5.42
N ASP A 122 22.27 -10.74 -4.23
CA ASP A 122 21.17 -10.84 -3.27
C ASP A 122 20.80 -9.43 -2.80
N TRP A 123 19.63 -8.97 -3.24
CA TRP A 123 19.11 -7.66 -2.89
C TRP A 123 18.79 -7.57 -1.40
N SER A 124 18.30 -8.62 -0.77
CA SER A 124 17.98 -8.60 0.67
C SER A 124 19.24 -8.44 1.50
N ALA A 125 20.30 -9.19 1.16
CA ALA A 125 21.60 -9.05 1.80
C ALA A 125 22.22 -7.66 1.56
N PHE A 126 22.14 -7.16 0.32
CA PHE A 126 22.61 -5.81 -0.01
C PHE A 126 21.91 -4.74 0.83
N VAL A 127 20.58 -4.75 0.88
CA VAL A 127 19.80 -3.76 1.65
C VAL A 127 20.10 -3.88 3.15
N ALA A 128 20.17 -5.09 3.69
CA ALA A 128 20.52 -5.30 5.10
C ALA A 128 21.89 -4.69 5.45
N ASN A 129 22.92 -4.96 4.63
CA ASN A 129 24.27 -4.42 4.82
C ASN A 129 24.32 -2.90 4.60
N PHE A 130 23.53 -2.38 3.64
CA PHE A 130 23.41 -0.94 3.41
C PHE A 130 22.89 -0.22 4.66
N TYR A 131 21.83 -0.75 5.30
CA TYR A 131 21.28 -0.17 6.52
C TYR A 131 22.23 -0.27 7.72
N ARG A 132 23.02 -1.34 7.83
CA ARG A 132 24.08 -1.44 8.85
C ARG A 132 25.18 -0.39 8.62
N ALA A 133 25.59 -0.17 7.37
CA ALA A 133 26.51 0.90 7.02
C ALA A 133 25.91 2.29 7.35
N LEU A 134 24.62 2.47 7.08
CA LEU A 134 23.89 3.70 7.35
C LEU A 134 23.85 4.06 8.85
N GLU A 135 23.73 3.04 9.71
CA GLU A 135 23.81 3.21 11.17
C GLU A 135 25.22 3.63 11.62
N VAL A 136 26.26 2.97 11.13
CA VAL A 136 27.66 3.36 11.41
C VAL A 136 27.94 4.78 10.93
N PHE A 137 27.46 5.14 9.74
CA PHE A 137 27.58 6.49 9.20
C PHE A 137 26.86 7.52 10.10
N ALA A 138 25.62 7.26 10.47
CA ALA A 138 24.85 8.13 11.37
C ALA A 138 25.58 8.40 12.69
N ASN A 139 26.15 7.34 13.29
CA ASN A 139 26.90 7.45 14.54
C ASN A 139 28.19 8.25 14.38
N THR A 140 28.96 7.98 13.32
CA THR A 140 30.26 8.61 13.10
C THR A 140 30.17 10.06 12.59
N MET A 141 29.04 10.46 12.00
CA MET A 141 28.79 11.83 11.55
C MET A 141 28.18 12.75 12.61
N ARG A 142 27.76 12.22 13.77
CA ARG A 142 27.03 12.98 14.80
C ARG A 142 27.73 14.27 15.22
N ARG A 143 29.04 14.21 15.47
CA ARG A 143 29.85 15.39 15.85
C ARG A 143 29.99 16.38 14.70
N ASN A 144 30.11 15.89 13.46
CA ASN A 144 30.23 16.74 12.27
C ASN A 144 28.92 17.48 11.95
N PHE A 145 27.77 16.82 12.09
CA PHE A 145 26.48 17.50 11.99
C PHE A 145 26.29 18.54 13.11
N LYS A 146 26.69 18.23 14.35
CA LYS A 146 26.65 19.21 15.45
C LYS A 146 27.56 20.41 15.17
N ALA A 147 28.74 20.20 14.59
CA ALA A 147 29.69 21.26 14.27
C ALA A 147 29.17 22.26 13.23
N VAL A 148 28.29 21.84 12.32
CA VAL A 148 27.60 22.74 11.39
C VAL A 148 26.27 23.29 11.96
N GLY A 149 26.02 23.10 13.25
CA GLY A 149 24.82 23.56 13.95
C GLY A 149 23.53 22.81 13.56
N SER A 150 23.64 21.57 13.08
CA SER A 150 22.48 20.78 12.67
C SER A 150 21.62 20.33 13.86
N PHE A 151 20.31 20.54 13.76
CA PHE A 151 19.34 20.04 14.73
C PHE A 151 18.96 18.59 14.44
N GLY A 152 18.98 18.20 13.17
CA GLY A 152 18.65 16.85 12.75
C GLY A 152 18.37 16.77 11.26
N ARG A 153 17.65 15.72 10.87
CA ARG A 153 17.33 15.44 9.47
C ARG A 153 16.02 14.68 9.29
N ILE A 154 15.41 14.89 8.15
CA ILE A 154 14.36 14.03 7.59
C ILE A 154 15.05 13.09 6.61
N ARG A 155 14.99 11.79 6.87
CA ARG A 155 15.50 10.76 5.97
C ARG A 155 14.38 10.22 5.10
N ALA A 156 14.60 10.11 3.80
CA ALA A 156 13.75 9.36 2.88
C ALA A 156 14.54 8.29 2.12
N MET A 157 13.93 7.13 1.92
CA MET A 157 14.48 6.09 1.04
C MET A 157 13.86 6.17 -0.36
N GLU A 158 14.72 6.12 -1.37
CA GLU A 158 14.41 5.91 -2.77
C GLU A 158 14.87 4.50 -3.19
N SER A 159 14.08 3.79 -3.98
CA SER A 159 14.39 2.41 -4.38
C SER A 159 14.03 2.06 -5.85
N PRO A 160 14.46 2.85 -6.86
CA PRO A 160 14.24 2.50 -8.25
C PRO A 160 15.03 1.25 -8.67
N ILE A 161 14.58 0.63 -9.76
CA ILE A 161 15.25 -0.52 -10.40
C ILE A 161 15.78 -0.10 -11.76
N GLY A 162 17.06 -0.33 -12.00
CA GLY A 162 17.73 -0.13 -13.29
C GLY A 162 18.36 -1.41 -13.82
N SER A 163 19.17 -1.28 -14.88
CA SER A 163 19.98 -2.37 -15.46
C SER A 163 20.86 -3.06 -14.42
N ASN A 164 21.43 -2.30 -13.48
CA ASN A 164 22.27 -2.80 -12.39
C ASN A 164 21.48 -3.30 -11.17
N GLY A 165 20.15 -3.35 -11.25
CA GLY A 165 19.30 -3.92 -10.20
C GLY A 165 18.71 -2.89 -9.25
N LEU A 166 18.70 -3.18 -7.95
CA LEU A 166 18.08 -2.32 -6.95
C LEU A 166 19.00 -1.16 -6.57
N HIS A 167 18.60 0.05 -6.92
CA HIS A 167 19.30 1.29 -6.57
C HIS A 167 18.69 1.87 -5.30
N ILE A 168 19.31 1.64 -4.14
CA ILE A 168 18.89 2.32 -2.91
C ILE A 168 19.63 3.64 -2.78
N HIS A 169 18.87 4.73 -2.68
CA HIS A 169 19.37 6.03 -2.24
C HIS A 169 18.73 6.41 -0.91
N MET A 170 19.55 6.94 0.00
CA MET A 170 19.05 7.64 1.18
C MET A 170 19.24 9.13 0.95
N HIS A 171 18.14 9.86 1.06
CA HIS A 171 18.09 11.30 1.01
C HIS A 171 17.87 11.84 2.41
N ASP A 172 18.85 12.53 2.96
CA ASP A 172 18.80 13.19 4.25
C ASP A 172 18.64 14.70 4.02
N LEU A 173 17.43 15.23 4.24
CA LEU A 173 17.21 16.68 4.35
C LEU A 173 17.59 17.11 5.76
N PHE A 174 18.77 17.70 5.92
CA PHE A 174 19.33 18.09 7.21
C PHE A 174 19.32 19.61 7.38
N THR A 175 19.24 20.06 8.62
CA THR A 175 19.36 21.50 8.94
C THR A 175 20.81 21.86 9.24
N TYR A 176 21.20 23.12 9.02
CA TYR A 176 22.51 23.63 9.41
C TYR A 176 22.49 25.16 9.58
N MET A 177 23.49 25.72 10.25
CA MET A 177 23.63 27.17 10.44
C MET A 177 24.12 27.85 9.16
N PRO A 178 23.53 28.99 8.75
CA PRO A 178 24.06 29.81 7.66
C PRO A 178 25.57 30.09 7.84
N GLY A 179 26.32 30.01 6.74
CA GLY A 179 27.77 30.21 6.73
C GLY A 179 28.62 28.98 7.08
N ALA A 180 28.01 27.84 7.45
CA ALA A 180 28.76 26.61 7.67
C ALA A 180 29.43 26.08 6.38
N ASP A 181 30.63 25.50 6.51
CA ASP A 181 31.36 24.92 5.38
C ASP A 181 30.80 23.53 4.99
N ILE A 182 29.82 23.56 4.10
CA ILE A 182 29.16 22.35 3.59
C ILE A 182 30.07 21.55 2.64
N ALA A 183 31.02 22.21 1.96
CA ALA A 183 31.96 21.52 1.10
C ALA A 183 32.91 20.64 1.92
N ALA A 184 33.46 21.18 3.01
CA ALA A 184 34.26 20.41 3.96
C ALA A 184 33.45 19.27 4.61
N LEU A 185 32.18 19.53 4.97
CA LEU A 185 31.28 18.48 5.47
C LEU A 185 31.11 17.34 4.44
N GLY A 186 31.01 17.67 3.15
CA GLY A 186 30.93 16.71 2.05
C GLY A 186 32.15 15.80 1.93
N VAL A 187 33.36 16.36 2.02
CA VAL A 187 34.61 15.58 2.03
C VAL A 187 34.63 14.60 3.20
N ILE A 188 34.29 15.08 4.40
CA ILE A 188 34.21 14.26 5.62
C ILE A 188 33.15 13.17 5.49
N ALA A 189 31.97 13.52 4.98
CA ALA A 189 30.86 12.59 4.77
C ALA A 189 31.25 11.47 3.79
N LEU A 190 31.91 11.79 2.67
CA LEU A 190 32.38 10.78 1.71
C LEU A 190 33.39 9.81 2.35
N ALA A 191 34.36 10.32 3.10
CA ALA A 191 35.35 9.50 3.78
C ALA A 191 34.70 8.54 4.79
N LYS A 192 33.78 9.05 5.62
CA LYS A 192 33.06 8.26 6.63
C LYS A 192 32.07 7.27 5.99
N TRP A 193 31.43 7.64 4.89
CA TRP A 193 30.53 6.75 4.17
C TRP A 193 31.27 5.56 3.54
N LYS A 194 32.40 5.83 2.87
CA LYS A 194 33.29 4.77 2.36
C LYS A 194 33.80 3.84 3.47
N ALA A 195 34.14 4.39 4.63
CA ALA A 195 34.57 3.59 5.79
C ALA A 195 33.41 2.73 6.34
N ALA A 196 32.21 3.29 6.45
CA ALA A 196 31.03 2.58 6.92
C ALA A 196 30.62 1.43 5.97
N LEU A 197 30.64 1.66 4.66
CA LEU A 197 30.32 0.65 3.65
C LEU A 197 31.30 -0.52 3.68
N ARG A 198 32.62 -0.25 3.78
CA ARG A 198 33.66 -1.28 3.80
C ARG A 198 33.48 -2.28 4.95
N LYS A 199 32.96 -1.85 6.10
CA LYS A 199 32.68 -2.74 7.24
C LYS A 199 31.67 -3.85 6.93
N PHE A 200 30.84 -3.67 5.89
CA PHE A 200 29.80 -4.61 5.51
C PHE A 200 29.97 -5.12 4.07
N GLY A 201 31.20 -5.11 3.56
CA GLY A 201 31.54 -5.62 2.22
C GLY A 201 30.98 -4.77 1.07
N LEU A 202 30.57 -3.54 1.34
CA LEU A 202 30.05 -2.61 0.34
C LEU A 202 31.10 -1.54 -0.01
N HIS A 203 30.92 -0.88 -1.15
CA HIS A 203 31.79 0.22 -1.57
C HIS A 203 31.03 1.24 -2.41
N CYS A 204 31.63 2.42 -2.61
CA CYS A 204 31.10 3.46 -3.48
C CYS A 204 32.25 4.27 -4.12
N SER A 205 31.97 4.90 -5.26
CA SER A 205 32.89 5.83 -5.92
C SER A 205 32.83 7.22 -5.29
N LYS A 206 33.47 8.23 -5.92
CA LYS A 206 33.29 9.64 -5.52
C LYS A 206 31.84 10.12 -5.56
N ARG A 207 30.97 9.45 -6.34
CA ARG A 207 29.53 9.72 -6.42
C ARG A 207 28.70 9.03 -5.32
N GLY A 208 29.36 8.37 -4.36
CA GLY A 208 28.69 7.70 -3.24
C GLY A 208 28.01 8.65 -2.26
N VAL A 209 28.45 9.91 -2.26
CA VAL A 209 27.90 11.02 -1.48
C VAL A 209 27.71 12.20 -2.41
N ASP A 210 26.53 12.81 -2.36
CA ASP A 210 26.22 14.10 -2.99
C ASP A 210 25.63 15.01 -1.91
N ILE A 211 26.13 16.24 -1.80
CA ILE A 211 25.55 17.24 -0.89
C ILE A 211 25.20 18.48 -1.70
N LYS A 212 23.94 18.88 -1.61
CA LYS A 212 23.46 20.17 -2.13
C LYS A 212 23.20 21.10 -0.96
N LYS A 213 23.63 22.35 -1.07
CA LYS A 213 23.35 23.41 -0.08
C LYS A 213 22.03 24.12 -0.37
N ASP A 214 21.59 24.90 0.60
CA ASP A 214 20.42 25.77 0.45
C ASP A 214 20.55 26.63 -0.82
N GLY A 215 19.46 26.75 -1.58
CA GLY A 215 19.43 27.44 -2.88
C GLY A 215 19.86 26.61 -4.09
N GLU A 216 20.55 25.47 -3.93
CA GLU A 216 20.90 24.56 -5.05
C GLU A 216 19.78 23.56 -5.37
N PHE A 217 18.71 23.59 -4.59
CA PHE A 217 17.49 22.83 -4.79
C PHE A 217 16.30 23.66 -4.32
N ALA A 218 15.14 23.47 -4.93
CA ALA A 218 13.92 24.07 -4.41
C ALA A 218 13.39 23.22 -3.22
N PRO A 219 13.12 23.80 -2.04
CA PRO A 219 12.58 23.05 -0.90
C PRO A 219 11.26 22.34 -1.20
N CYS A 220 10.37 22.96 -1.97
CA CYS A 220 9.13 22.33 -2.46
C CYS A 220 9.40 21.16 -3.45
N TYR A 221 10.51 21.22 -4.19
CA TYR A 221 10.97 20.13 -5.04
C TYR A 221 11.48 18.97 -4.17
N ILE A 222 12.19 19.23 -3.08
CA ILE A 222 12.59 18.20 -2.10
C ILE A 222 11.39 17.51 -1.46
N ALA A 223 10.36 18.25 -1.09
CA ALA A 223 9.13 17.66 -0.58
C ALA A 223 8.45 16.75 -1.63
N LYS A 224 8.64 16.99 -2.93
CA LYS A 224 8.19 16.11 -4.02
C LYS A 224 9.16 14.95 -4.29
N GLU A 225 10.46 15.16 -4.17
CA GLU A 225 11.51 14.16 -4.37
C GLU A 225 11.59 13.15 -3.21
N LEU A 226 11.64 13.64 -1.97
CA LEU A 226 11.59 12.82 -0.75
C LEU A 226 10.26 12.08 -0.64
N ALA A 227 9.14 12.73 -0.98
CA ALA A 227 7.83 12.16 -0.75
C ALA A 227 7.30 11.32 -1.94
N ALA A 228 7.58 11.68 -3.19
CA ALA A 228 6.85 11.17 -4.35
C ALA A 228 7.72 10.63 -5.48
N HIS A 229 8.97 10.20 -5.21
CA HIS A 229 9.87 9.68 -6.25
C HIS A 229 9.23 8.60 -7.14
N ASP A 230 8.39 7.73 -6.57
CA ASP A 230 7.74 6.65 -7.33
C ASP A 230 6.66 7.12 -8.34
N THR A 231 6.32 8.41 -8.30
CA THR A 231 5.36 9.06 -9.21
C THR A 231 6.02 9.67 -10.45
N LYS A 232 7.36 9.65 -10.56
CA LYS A 232 8.07 10.19 -11.72
C LYS A 232 7.80 9.37 -12.98
N THR A 233 7.20 10.02 -13.97
CA THR A 233 6.93 9.46 -15.31
C THR A 233 8.15 9.54 -16.22
N ASP A 234 9.05 10.48 -15.99
CA ASP A 234 10.21 10.75 -16.84
C ASP A 234 11.52 10.62 -16.06
N SER A 235 12.44 9.85 -16.61
CA SER A 235 13.78 9.61 -16.11
C SER A 235 14.73 9.68 -17.30
N LYS A 236 15.81 10.47 -17.20
CA LYS A 236 16.88 10.49 -18.22
C LYS A 236 17.73 9.21 -18.22
N SER A 237 17.43 8.27 -17.32
CA SER A 237 18.11 6.99 -17.18
C SER A 237 17.14 5.81 -17.29
N ASP A 238 17.69 4.60 -17.33
CA ASP A 238 17.03 3.31 -17.31
C ASP A 238 16.33 2.95 -15.99
N LEU A 239 16.27 3.89 -15.03
CA LEU A 239 15.62 3.71 -13.73
C LEU A 239 14.09 3.69 -13.82
N VAL A 240 13.50 2.66 -13.22
CA VAL A 240 12.06 2.41 -13.19
C VAL A 240 11.59 2.34 -11.73
N THR A 241 10.50 3.04 -11.42
CA THR A 241 9.90 3.03 -10.08
C THR A 241 9.17 1.71 -9.82
N LEU A 242 8.94 1.38 -8.55
CA LEU A 242 8.21 0.15 -8.20
C LEU A 242 6.80 0.11 -8.79
N PHE A 243 6.12 1.24 -8.90
CA PHE A 243 4.76 1.29 -9.46
C PHE A 243 4.76 1.14 -10.98
N LYS A 244 5.78 1.63 -11.68
CA LYS A 244 5.97 1.34 -13.10
C LYS A 244 6.27 -0.14 -13.36
N LEU A 245 6.98 -0.83 -12.45
CA LEU A 245 7.14 -2.29 -12.55
C LEU A 245 5.80 -3.01 -12.42
N LEU A 246 4.90 -2.53 -11.56
CA LEU A 246 3.54 -3.06 -11.47
C LEU A 246 2.75 -2.82 -12.77
N ASP A 247 2.89 -1.65 -13.41
CA ASP A 247 2.27 -1.38 -14.71
C ASP A 247 2.81 -2.29 -15.81
N LYS A 248 4.12 -2.51 -15.86
CA LYS A 248 4.75 -3.46 -16.80
C LYS A 248 4.29 -4.89 -16.53
N SER A 249 4.27 -5.30 -15.27
CA SER A 249 3.85 -6.64 -14.86
C SER A 249 2.37 -6.89 -15.17
N ALA A 250 1.50 -5.90 -14.98
CA ALA A 250 0.09 -5.97 -15.35
C ALA A 250 -0.13 -6.13 -16.87
N ARG A 251 0.86 -5.74 -17.69
CA ARG A 251 0.88 -5.95 -19.15
C ARG A 251 1.56 -7.25 -19.59
N GLY A 252 1.99 -8.09 -18.64
CA GLY A 252 2.57 -9.41 -18.91
C GLY A 252 4.09 -9.49 -18.75
N ASP A 253 4.78 -8.42 -18.36
CA ASP A 253 6.22 -8.46 -18.07
C ASP A 253 6.51 -9.26 -16.79
N LYS A 254 6.97 -10.51 -16.97
CA LYS A 254 7.30 -11.43 -15.88
C LYS A 254 8.50 -10.94 -15.06
N GLN A 255 9.50 -10.35 -15.72
CA GLN A 255 10.71 -9.87 -15.04
C GLN A 255 10.37 -8.69 -14.12
N ALA A 256 9.53 -7.77 -14.58
CA ALA A 256 9.08 -6.66 -13.76
C ALA A 256 8.34 -7.13 -12.49
N GLY A 257 7.52 -8.18 -12.60
CA GLY A 257 6.85 -8.78 -11.44
C GLY A 257 7.84 -9.43 -10.46
N GLN A 258 8.83 -10.15 -10.97
CA GLN A 258 9.90 -10.75 -10.16
C GLN A 258 10.75 -9.68 -9.46
N ASP A 259 11.09 -8.59 -10.14
CA ASP A 259 11.86 -7.49 -9.58
C ASP A 259 11.11 -6.76 -8.48
N TRP A 260 9.82 -6.55 -8.69
CA TRP A 260 8.97 -5.96 -7.66
C TRP A 260 8.95 -6.83 -6.40
N ILE A 261 8.82 -8.17 -6.53
CA ILE A 261 8.87 -9.09 -5.39
C ILE A 261 10.25 -9.15 -4.72
N ARG A 262 11.33 -9.20 -5.51
CA ARG A 262 12.70 -9.16 -4.97
C ARG A 262 12.94 -7.89 -4.17
N THR A 263 12.45 -6.75 -4.68
CA THR A 263 12.56 -5.47 -3.97
C THR A 263 11.71 -5.47 -2.71
N ALA A 264 10.45 -5.93 -2.81
CA ALA A 264 9.56 -6.03 -1.66
C ALA A 264 10.20 -6.83 -0.51
N LYS A 265 10.82 -7.98 -0.81
CA LYS A 265 11.58 -8.77 0.17
C LYS A 265 12.77 -8.02 0.75
N ALA A 266 13.49 -7.26 -0.07
CA ALA A 266 14.68 -6.54 0.35
C ALA A 266 14.37 -5.33 1.27
N ILE A 267 13.28 -4.60 1.01
CA ILE A 267 12.94 -3.37 1.74
C ILE A 267 11.83 -3.54 2.78
N GLN A 268 11.32 -4.77 2.96
CA GLN A 268 10.25 -5.04 3.91
C GLN A 268 10.61 -4.59 5.34
N GLY A 269 9.60 -4.11 6.08
CA GLY A 269 9.79 -3.62 7.45
C GLY A 269 10.60 -2.32 7.57
N ARG A 270 10.99 -1.68 6.46
CA ARG A 270 11.68 -0.39 6.48
C ARG A 270 10.70 0.75 6.26
N ASP A 271 10.81 1.78 7.10
CA ASP A 271 10.08 3.02 6.88
C ASP A 271 10.59 3.74 5.64
N ARG A 272 9.68 4.44 4.97
CA ARG A 272 10.03 5.31 3.86
C ARG A 272 10.63 6.62 4.35
N TRP A 273 10.09 7.14 5.44
CA TRP A 273 10.54 8.39 6.05
C TRP A 273 10.86 8.19 7.51
N ASN A 274 11.91 8.84 7.98
CA ASN A 274 12.26 8.91 9.39
C ASN A 274 12.65 10.35 9.75
N VAL A 275 11.93 10.94 10.69
CA VAL A 275 12.16 12.32 11.17
C VAL A 275 12.97 12.33 12.48
N GLY A 276 13.09 11.19 13.16
CA GLY A 276 13.79 11.05 14.42
C GLY A 276 13.38 12.11 15.45
N GLN A 277 14.36 12.71 16.11
CA GLN A 277 14.16 13.74 17.13
C GLN A 277 14.11 15.17 16.56
N LEU A 278 14.10 15.34 15.23
CA LEU A 278 14.14 16.67 14.60
C LEU A 278 12.91 17.50 14.96
N ALA A 279 11.71 16.91 14.87
CA ALA A 279 10.46 17.60 15.18
C ALA A 279 10.45 18.10 16.64
N HIS A 280 10.82 17.23 17.59
CA HIS A 280 10.95 17.60 19.00
C HIS A 280 11.94 18.74 19.24
N LYS A 281 13.13 18.68 18.62
CA LYS A 281 14.15 19.73 18.77
C LYS A 281 13.75 21.08 18.17
N LEU A 282 12.89 21.07 17.16
CA LEU A 282 12.30 22.26 16.56
C LEU A 282 11.02 22.71 17.29
N GLY A 283 10.53 21.96 18.28
CA GLY A 283 9.28 22.30 18.98
C GLY A 283 8.01 22.15 18.12
N ILE A 284 8.05 21.34 17.06
CA ILE A 284 6.93 21.14 16.12
C ILE A 284 6.30 19.75 16.25
N PRO A 285 5.01 19.59 15.89
CA PRO A 285 4.38 18.27 15.88
C PRO A 285 5.08 17.34 14.90
N SER A 286 5.19 16.06 15.27
CA SER A 286 5.66 15.03 14.36
C SER A 286 4.69 14.85 13.18
N PRO A 287 5.13 14.34 12.02
CA PRO A 287 4.22 14.09 10.90
C PRO A 287 3.06 13.15 11.24
N SER A 288 3.23 12.23 12.19
CA SER A 288 2.14 11.34 12.63
C SER A 288 1.09 12.03 13.48
N ASP A 289 1.48 13.06 14.24
CA ASP A 289 0.59 13.80 15.13
C ASP A 289 -0.02 15.03 14.45
N TRP A 290 0.63 15.52 13.38
CA TRP A 290 0.16 16.67 12.63
C TRP A 290 -1.08 16.33 11.79
N LYS A 291 -2.11 17.13 11.94
CA LYS A 291 -3.33 17.09 11.13
C LYS A 291 -3.29 18.27 10.17
N ASN A 292 -3.24 18.00 8.86
CA ASN A 292 -3.28 19.05 7.86
C ASN A 292 -4.63 19.82 7.96
N PRO A 293 -4.62 21.14 8.26
CA PRO A 293 -5.83 21.95 8.39
C PRO A 293 -6.65 22.01 7.10
N GLU A 294 -6.00 22.06 5.95
CA GLU A 294 -6.66 22.06 4.63
C GLU A 294 -7.25 20.68 4.29
N ALA A 295 -6.60 19.60 4.73
CA ALA A 295 -7.16 18.27 4.55
C ALA A 295 -8.38 18.04 5.45
N ALA A 296 -8.44 18.68 6.62
CA ALA A 296 -9.64 18.67 7.47
C ALA A 296 -10.80 19.38 6.75
N SER A 297 -10.58 20.58 6.22
CA SER A 297 -11.62 21.33 5.49
C SER A 297 -12.07 20.66 4.18
N MET A 298 -11.17 20.00 3.43
CA MET A 298 -11.54 19.23 2.23
C MET A 298 -12.25 17.89 2.53
N ASN A 299 -12.01 17.32 3.71
CA ASN A 299 -12.76 16.15 4.17
C ASN A 299 -14.14 16.53 4.71
N ASP A 300 -14.32 17.76 5.21
CA ASP A 300 -15.61 18.36 5.61
C ASP A 300 -16.54 18.66 4.43
N VAL A 301 -16.05 18.63 3.18
CA VAL A 301 -16.96 18.64 2.03
C VAL A 301 -17.70 17.30 2.00
N THR A 302 -18.93 17.29 2.50
CA THR A 302 -19.85 16.15 2.45
C THR A 302 -19.84 15.57 1.03
N PRO A 303 -19.62 14.25 0.86
CA PRO A 303 -19.67 13.66 -0.47
C PRO A 303 -21.03 13.96 -1.10
N VAL A 304 -21.02 14.38 -2.37
CA VAL A 304 -22.26 14.65 -3.10
C VAL A 304 -23.09 13.38 -3.25
N GLN A 305 -22.42 12.22 -3.25
CA GLN A 305 -23.08 10.93 -3.20
C GLN A 305 -22.23 9.92 -2.42
N LEU A 306 -22.89 9.20 -1.51
CA LEU A 306 -22.34 8.01 -0.86
C LEU A 306 -23.05 6.79 -1.43
N ILE A 307 -22.31 5.94 -2.14
CA ILE A 307 -22.86 4.75 -2.80
C ILE A 307 -22.59 3.52 -1.94
N GLU A 308 -23.63 2.73 -1.72
CA GLU A 308 -23.61 1.56 -0.84
C GLU A 308 -23.84 0.26 -1.60
N TYR A 309 -23.11 -0.79 -1.22
CA TYR A 309 -23.31 -2.16 -1.69
C TYR A 309 -22.69 -3.15 -0.69
N PRO A 310 -23.06 -4.44 -0.72
CA PRO A 310 -22.56 -5.42 0.24
C PRO A 310 -21.03 -5.53 0.24
N GLN A 311 -20.44 -5.53 1.45
CA GLN A 311 -19.01 -5.71 1.64
C GLN A 311 -18.52 -7.08 1.15
N SER A 312 -19.36 -8.12 1.23
CA SER A 312 -19.07 -9.45 0.68
C SER A 312 -18.81 -9.40 -0.84
N HIS A 313 -19.66 -8.68 -1.58
CA HIS A 313 -19.48 -8.45 -3.02
C HIS A 313 -18.18 -7.69 -3.29
N HIS A 314 -17.87 -6.67 -2.49
CA HIS A 314 -16.61 -5.93 -2.63
C HIS A 314 -15.38 -6.81 -2.43
N MET A 315 -15.38 -7.67 -1.41
CA MET A 315 -14.26 -8.56 -1.09
C MET A 315 -13.95 -9.55 -2.20
N ILE A 316 -15.00 -10.13 -2.80
CA ILE A 316 -14.87 -11.05 -3.93
C ILE A 316 -14.48 -10.29 -5.20
N ALA A 317 -15.21 -9.23 -5.56
CA ALA A 317 -14.96 -8.44 -6.75
C ALA A 317 -13.53 -7.88 -6.84
N THR A 318 -12.90 -7.62 -5.69
CA THR A 318 -11.54 -7.09 -5.60
C THR A 318 -10.49 -8.14 -5.26
N SER A 319 -10.83 -9.43 -5.32
CA SER A 319 -9.91 -10.53 -5.04
C SER A 319 -8.66 -10.48 -5.92
N PRO A 320 -7.45 -10.66 -5.35
CA PRO A 320 -6.22 -10.76 -6.12
C PRO A 320 -6.15 -12.05 -6.94
N ASN A 321 -7.15 -12.94 -6.90
CA ASN A 321 -7.19 -14.06 -7.84
C ASN A 321 -7.72 -13.65 -9.21
N SER A 322 -8.49 -12.56 -9.28
CA SER A 322 -9.00 -12.05 -10.55
C SER A 322 -7.87 -11.49 -11.40
N GLU A 323 -7.94 -11.73 -12.71
CA GLU A 323 -7.01 -11.09 -13.65
C GLU A 323 -7.26 -9.58 -13.78
N ARG A 324 -8.51 -9.17 -13.56
CA ARG A 324 -8.96 -7.79 -13.71
C ARG A 324 -8.91 -7.07 -12.37
N ALA A 325 -8.47 -5.82 -12.38
CA ALA A 325 -8.46 -4.96 -11.20
C ALA A 325 -9.89 -4.48 -10.86
N GLY A 326 -10.68 -5.31 -10.19
CA GLY A 326 -12.11 -5.04 -9.95
C GLY A 326 -12.39 -3.68 -9.30
N LEU A 327 -11.55 -3.24 -8.36
CA LEU A 327 -11.67 -1.92 -7.73
C LEU A 327 -11.56 -0.78 -8.76
N ALA A 328 -10.71 -0.91 -9.79
CA ALA A 328 -10.59 0.10 -10.83
C ALA A 328 -11.88 0.23 -11.67
N PHE A 329 -12.55 -0.90 -11.94
CA PHE A 329 -13.83 -0.93 -12.65
C PHE A 329 -14.97 -0.37 -11.80
N ILE A 330 -15.04 -0.77 -10.53
CA ILE A 330 -16.06 -0.29 -9.58
C ILE A 330 -15.97 1.24 -9.41
N LEU A 331 -14.78 1.80 -9.18
CA LEU A 331 -14.61 3.25 -9.05
C LEU A 331 -14.88 3.98 -10.37
N ARG A 332 -14.67 3.33 -11.52
CA ARG A 332 -15.06 3.91 -12.81
C ARG A 332 -16.58 3.95 -12.97
N ALA A 333 -17.29 2.90 -12.54
CA ALA A 333 -18.75 2.88 -12.52
C ALA A 333 -19.29 3.99 -11.60
N ALA A 334 -18.73 4.14 -10.39
CA ALA A 334 -19.14 5.14 -9.42
C ALA A 334 -19.10 6.59 -9.95
N ARG A 335 -18.13 6.93 -10.79
CA ARG A 335 -18.06 8.27 -11.42
C ARG A 335 -19.23 8.58 -12.37
N ASN A 336 -19.94 7.53 -12.82
CA ASN A 336 -21.10 7.64 -13.70
C ASN A 336 -22.41 7.29 -12.98
N GLU A 337 -22.40 7.09 -11.66
CA GLU A 337 -23.58 6.60 -10.94
C GLU A 337 -24.74 7.59 -11.03
N ALA A 338 -24.47 8.89 -10.97
CA ALA A 338 -25.49 9.93 -11.13
C ALA A 338 -26.20 9.85 -12.49
N ALA A 339 -25.47 9.52 -13.57
CA ALA A 339 -26.04 9.38 -14.91
C ALA A 339 -26.61 7.96 -15.18
N ARG A 340 -26.17 6.96 -14.41
CA ARG A 340 -26.55 5.54 -14.58
C ARG A 340 -26.72 4.87 -13.22
N PRO A 341 -27.84 5.09 -12.51
CA PRO A 341 -28.08 4.50 -11.21
C PRO A 341 -27.92 2.97 -11.19
N GLY A 342 -27.34 2.45 -10.12
CA GLY A 342 -27.04 1.03 -9.92
C GLY A 342 -25.84 0.51 -10.71
N SER A 343 -25.08 1.36 -11.39
CA SER A 343 -23.92 0.93 -12.18
C SER A 343 -22.82 0.32 -11.31
N VAL A 344 -22.63 0.84 -10.09
CA VAL A 344 -21.69 0.29 -9.11
C VAL A 344 -22.08 -1.12 -8.69
N LYS A 345 -23.34 -1.33 -8.28
CA LYS A 345 -23.83 -2.65 -7.84
C LYS A 345 -23.70 -3.69 -8.95
N ARG A 346 -24.12 -3.35 -10.18
CA ARG A 346 -23.96 -4.23 -11.35
C ARG A 346 -22.50 -4.52 -11.67
N MET A 347 -21.62 -3.52 -11.55
CA MET A 347 -20.19 -3.71 -11.79
C MET A 347 -19.54 -4.59 -10.72
N ALA A 348 -19.89 -4.42 -9.45
CA ALA A 348 -19.39 -5.25 -8.36
C ALA A 348 -19.78 -6.73 -8.57
N LEU A 349 -21.05 -7.01 -8.88
CA LEU A 349 -21.52 -8.36 -9.20
C LEU A 349 -20.80 -8.95 -10.42
N ARG A 350 -20.67 -8.18 -11.51
CA ARG A 350 -19.92 -8.64 -12.69
C ARG A 350 -18.47 -8.99 -12.35
N MET A 351 -17.82 -8.21 -11.48
CA MET A 351 -16.45 -8.51 -11.03
C MET A 351 -16.40 -9.71 -10.08
N CYS A 352 -17.48 -9.99 -9.35
CA CYS A 352 -17.60 -11.24 -8.58
C CYS A 352 -17.61 -12.44 -9.52
N ASP A 353 -18.42 -12.41 -10.59
CA ASP A 353 -18.50 -13.49 -11.57
C ASP A 353 -17.14 -13.75 -12.24
N GLU A 354 -16.42 -12.69 -12.62
CA GLU A 354 -15.08 -12.80 -13.19
C GLU A 354 -14.09 -13.43 -12.20
N THR A 355 -14.20 -13.10 -10.92
CA THR A 355 -13.38 -13.71 -9.87
C THR A 355 -13.71 -15.18 -9.67
N ILE A 356 -15.00 -15.54 -9.63
CA ILE A 356 -15.48 -16.91 -9.51
C ILE A 356 -14.95 -17.77 -10.67
N LYS A 357 -15.02 -17.26 -11.90
CA LYS A 357 -14.45 -17.95 -13.08
C LYS A 357 -12.95 -18.16 -12.93
N ALA A 358 -12.21 -17.13 -12.52
CA ALA A 358 -10.76 -17.23 -12.33
C ALA A 358 -10.36 -18.24 -11.25
N ASP A 359 -11.11 -18.29 -10.13
CA ASP A 359 -10.89 -19.27 -9.06
C ASP A 359 -11.22 -20.70 -9.50
N ILE A 360 -12.28 -20.89 -10.29
CA ILE A 360 -12.61 -22.20 -10.88
C ILE A 360 -11.49 -22.69 -11.81
N GLU A 361 -10.95 -21.82 -12.67
CA GLU A 361 -9.81 -22.18 -13.52
C GLU A 361 -8.56 -22.53 -12.70
N LEU A 362 -8.35 -21.88 -11.55
CA LEU A 362 -7.28 -22.27 -10.62
C LEU A 362 -7.51 -23.65 -10.01
N ILE A 363 -8.74 -23.97 -9.60
CA ILE A 363 -9.13 -25.30 -9.10
C ILE A 363 -8.90 -26.36 -10.18
N LYS A 364 -9.29 -26.07 -11.42
CA LYS A 364 -9.07 -26.93 -12.58
C LYS A 364 -7.58 -27.19 -12.80
N LYS A 365 -6.77 -26.13 -12.88
CA LYS A 365 -5.32 -26.25 -13.07
C LYS A 365 -4.66 -27.10 -11.98
N LYS A 366 -5.04 -26.89 -10.72
CA LYS A 366 -4.52 -27.68 -9.59
C LYS A 366 -4.89 -29.16 -9.70
N ASN A 367 -6.11 -29.49 -10.13
CA ASN A 367 -6.52 -30.87 -10.34
C ASN A 367 -5.79 -31.52 -11.51
N VAL A 368 -5.58 -30.80 -12.61
CA VAL A 368 -4.80 -31.27 -13.76
C VAL A 368 -3.36 -31.58 -13.36
N CYS A 369 -2.68 -30.68 -12.63
CA CYS A 369 -1.31 -30.94 -12.16
C CYS A 369 -1.22 -32.22 -11.32
N ARG A 370 -2.16 -32.42 -10.39
CA ARG A 370 -2.23 -33.63 -9.56
C ARG A 370 -2.52 -34.89 -10.37
N LEU A 371 -3.36 -34.79 -11.41
CA LEU A 371 -3.62 -35.91 -12.31
C LEU A 371 -2.36 -36.29 -13.08
N VAL A 372 -1.63 -35.32 -13.62
CA VAL A 372 -0.37 -35.56 -14.33
C VAL A 372 0.66 -36.22 -13.41
N GLU A 373 0.76 -35.78 -12.16
CA GLU A 373 1.63 -36.42 -11.15
C GLU A 373 1.19 -37.86 -10.84
N ALA A 374 -0.10 -38.11 -10.71
CA ALA A 374 -0.64 -39.44 -10.45
C ALA A 374 -0.42 -40.41 -11.63
N LEU A 375 -0.66 -39.95 -12.86
CA LEU A 375 -0.45 -40.74 -14.08
C LEU A 375 1.02 -41.09 -14.29
N LYS A 376 1.95 -40.20 -13.89
CA LYS A 376 3.39 -40.51 -13.90
C LYS A 376 3.76 -41.61 -12.90
N ALA A 377 3.06 -41.67 -11.77
CA ALA A 377 3.29 -42.68 -10.74
C ALA A 377 2.63 -44.03 -11.06
N ALA A 378 1.53 -44.04 -11.80
CA ALA A 378 0.80 -45.24 -12.19
C ALA A 378 0.22 -45.09 -13.62
N PRO A 379 1.03 -45.33 -14.66
CA PRO A 379 0.62 -45.13 -16.06
C PRO A 379 -0.51 -46.06 -16.49
N GLU A 380 -0.53 -47.29 -15.96
CA GLU A 380 -1.49 -48.34 -16.31
C GLU A 380 -2.92 -48.04 -15.83
N ALA A 381 -3.08 -47.17 -14.81
CA ALA A 381 -4.36 -46.87 -14.17
C ALA A 381 -5.06 -45.62 -14.77
N THR A 382 -4.88 -45.37 -16.07
CA THR A 382 -5.22 -44.08 -16.70
C THR A 382 -6.72 -43.73 -16.60
N GLU A 383 -7.61 -44.68 -16.87
CA GLU A 383 -9.06 -44.42 -16.89
C GLU A 383 -9.63 -44.18 -15.48
N GLU A 384 -9.28 -45.05 -14.53
CA GLU A 384 -9.71 -44.93 -13.12
C GLU A 384 -9.20 -43.64 -12.47
N LEU A 385 -7.92 -43.30 -12.67
CA LEU A 385 -7.33 -42.06 -12.15
C LEU A 385 -8.01 -40.82 -12.76
N THR A 386 -8.29 -40.85 -14.07
CA THR A 386 -8.96 -39.75 -14.74
C THR A 386 -10.38 -39.54 -14.20
N ALA A 387 -11.17 -40.60 -14.07
CA ALA A 387 -12.52 -40.55 -13.51
C ALA A 387 -12.51 -40.02 -12.06
N ARG A 388 -11.61 -40.53 -11.21
CA ARG A 388 -11.46 -40.09 -9.81
C ARG A 388 -11.11 -38.61 -9.71
N HIS A 389 -10.19 -38.13 -10.55
CA HIS A 389 -9.80 -36.72 -10.56
C HIS A 389 -10.90 -35.81 -11.12
N PHE A 390 -11.67 -36.28 -12.10
CA PHE A 390 -12.84 -35.56 -12.62
C PHE A 390 -13.89 -35.37 -11.52
N VAL A 391 -14.25 -36.43 -10.78
CA VAL A 391 -15.20 -36.33 -9.65
C VAL A 391 -14.70 -35.36 -8.58
N ARG A 392 -13.42 -35.46 -8.19
CA ARG A 392 -12.80 -34.53 -7.22
C ARG A 392 -12.83 -33.08 -7.67
N TYR A 393 -12.55 -32.83 -8.95
CA TYR A 393 -12.64 -31.50 -9.55
C TYR A 393 -14.07 -30.95 -9.48
N THR A 394 -15.04 -31.73 -9.95
CA THR A 394 -16.45 -31.32 -9.98
C THR A 394 -16.99 -31.02 -8.58
N PHE A 395 -16.65 -31.87 -7.60
CA PHE A 395 -17.00 -31.64 -6.21
C PHE A 395 -16.38 -30.35 -5.66
N ALA A 396 -15.08 -30.12 -5.90
CA ALA A 396 -14.39 -28.91 -5.44
C ALA A 396 -14.96 -27.63 -6.06
N VAL A 397 -15.40 -27.67 -7.33
CA VAL A 397 -16.07 -26.53 -7.98
C VAL A 397 -17.44 -26.28 -7.39
N ALA A 398 -18.24 -27.33 -7.15
CA ALA A 398 -19.55 -27.22 -6.54
C ALA A 398 -19.48 -26.65 -5.12
N GLU A 399 -18.56 -27.16 -4.29
CA GLU A 399 -18.30 -26.67 -2.94
C GLU A 399 -17.86 -25.21 -2.94
N TYR A 400 -16.92 -24.84 -3.83
CA TYR A 400 -16.47 -23.46 -3.97
C TYR A 400 -17.62 -22.52 -4.35
N ARG A 401 -18.46 -22.90 -5.32
CA ARG A 401 -19.62 -22.10 -5.73
C ARG A 401 -20.61 -21.93 -4.59
N ALA A 402 -20.97 -23.00 -3.90
CA ALA A 402 -21.90 -22.96 -2.78
C ALA A 402 -21.39 -22.04 -1.66
N LYS A 403 -20.11 -22.17 -1.29
CA LYS A 403 -19.47 -21.34 -0.26
C LYS A 403 -19.40 -19.87 -0.66
N THR A 404 -18.97 -19.58 -1.89
CA THR A 404 -18.91 -18.20 -2.38
C THR A 404 -20.29 -17.57 -2.47
N TYR A 405 -21.30 -18.31 -2.92
CA TYR A 405 -22.68 -17.83 -2.99
C TYR A 405 -23.24 -17.52 -1.60
N ALA A 406 -23.06 -18.43 -0.63
CA ALA A 406 -23.47 -18.21 0.76
C ALA A 406 -22.77 -17.00 1.40
N TYR A 407 -21.51 -16.73 1.03
CA TYR A 407 -20.80 -15.53 1.49
C TYR A 407 -21.30 -14.24 0.81
N MET A 408 -21.64 -14.28 -0.48
CA MET A 408 -22.19 -13.14 -1.21
C MET A 408 -23.57 -12.76 -0.71
N PHE A 409 -24.42 -13.76 -0.50
CA PHE A 409 -25.81 -13.64 -0.10
C PHE A 409 -26.00 -14.34 1.25
N PRO A 410 -25.47 -13.77 2.34
CA PRO A 410 -25.71 -14.33 3.66
C PRO A 410 -27.22 -14.35 3.90
N ALA A 411 -27.73 -15.48 4.43
CA ALA A 411 -29.10 -15.52 4.90
C ALA A 411 -29.32 -14.34 5.86
N ALA A 412 -30.44 -13.64 5.74
CA ALA A 412 -30.79 -12.59 6.70
C ALA A 412 -30.63 -13.19 8.10
N MET A 413 -29.78 -12.58 8.94
CA MET A 413 -29.75 -12.96 10.35
C MET A 413 -31.19 -12.80 10.84
N ALA A 414 -31.79 -13.88 11.35
CA ALA A 414 -33.01 -13.76 12.10
C ALA A 414 -32.73 -12.69 13.16
N MET A 415 -33.43 -11.56 13.05
CA MET A 415 -33.45 -10.57 14.13
C MET A 415 -33.73 -11.35 15.41
N PRO A 416 -32.95 -11.17 16.50
CA PRO A 416 -33.34 -11.76 17.76
C PRO A 416 -34.75 -11.25 18.05
N VAL A 417 -35.72 -12.17 18.03
CA VAL A 417 -37.08 -11.90 18.46
C VAL A 417 -36.93 -11.28 19.85
N PRO A 418 -37.50 -10.08 20.11
CA PRO A 418 -37.45 -9.50 21.44
C PRO A 418 -37.95 -10.56 22.40
N MET A 419 -37.09 -11.00 23.31
CA MET A 419 -37.46 -11.93 24.36
C MET A 419 -38.51 -11.18 25.19
N LEU A 420 -39.78 -11.46 24.92
CA LEU A 420 -40.88 -11.06 25.79
C LEU A 420 -40.52 -11.64 27.15
N MET A 421 -40.11 -10.75 28.05
CA MET A 421 -39.85 -11.08 29.45
C MET A 421 -41.17 -11.62 29.99
N LEU A 422 -41.27 -12.94 30.07
CA LEU A 422 -42.29 -13.63 30.86
C LEU A 422 -41.97 -13.33 32.32
N THR A 423 -42.52 -12.24 32.83
CA THR A 423 -42.70 -12.04 34.26
C THR A 423 -43.89 -12.87 34.70
N PRO A 424 -43.73 -13.89 35.57
CA PRO A 424 -44.85 -14.50 36.25
C PRO A 424 -45.13 -13.64 37.49
N VAL A 425 -46.14 -12.79 37.44
CA VAL A 425 -46.69 -12.17 38.66
C VAL A 425 -48.18 -12.48 38.71
N ILE A 426 -48.44 -13.53 39.48
CA ILE A 426 -49.64 -13.82 40.28
C ILE A 426 -50.71 -12.72 40.19
N ALA A 427 -51.86 -13.06 39.62
CA ALA A 427 -53.08 -12.28 39.75
C ALA A 427 -53.73 -12.54 41.12
N PRO A 428 -54.25 -11.52 41.81
CA PRO A 428 -55.44 -11.64 42.61
C PRO A 428 -56.66 -11.21 41.80
N ILE A 429 -57.68 -12.05 41.90
CA ILE A 429 -59.03 -11.87 41.37
C ILE A 429 -59.73 -10.73 42.14
N THR A 430 -60.23 -9.72 41.42
CA THR A 430 -61.41 -8.92 41.78
C THR A 430 -62.08 -8.50 40.48
N ARG A 431 -63.12 -9.22 40.05
CA ARG A 431 -64.54 -8.86 40.16
C ARG A 431 -64.87 -7.46 39.61
N ASP A 432 -65.78 -7.50 38.64
CA ASP A 432 -66.64 -6.41 38.15
C ASP A 432 -66.08 -5.56 37.02
N LEU A 433 -66.27 -6.05 35.79
CA LEU A 433 -66.64 -5.20 34.66
C LEU A 433 -67.25 -6.07 33.55
N GLU A 434 -68.57 -6.12 33.55
CA GLU A 434 -69.39 -6.62 32.44
C GLU A 434 -69.07 -5.82 31.18
N LEU A 435 -68.82 -6.53 30.07
CA LEU A 435 -68.79 -5.96 28.73
C LEU A 435 -70.05 -6.45 28.01
N ASP A 436 -71.01 -5.53 27.92
CA ASP A 436 -72.19 -5.60 27.08
C ASP A 436 -71.77 -5.61 25.59
N PHE A 437 -72.28 -6.58 24.83
CA PHE A 437 -72.12 -6.66 23.39
C PHE A 437 -73.49 -6.44 22.75
N SER A 438 -73.75 -5.17 22.43
CA SER A 438 -74.62 -4.78 21.33
C SER A 438 -73.78 -4.15 20.21
#